data_AF-A0AAU5N6N5-F1
#
_entry.id   AF-A0AAU5N6N5-F1
#
_cell.length_a   1.000
_cell.length_b   1.000
_cell.length_c   1.000
_cell.angle_alpha   90.00
_cell.angle_beta   90.00
_cell.angle_gamma   90.00
#
_symmetry.space_group_name_H-M   'P 1'
#
loop_
_entity.id
_entity.type
_entity.pdbx_description
1 polymer ?
#
loop_
_entity_poly.entity_id
_entity_poly.type
_entity_poly.pdbx_seq_one_letter_code
_entity_poly.pdbx_strand_id
1 'polypeptide(L)'
;MSHRSAAPPPRSGSDHLEVAPVQTRTVTEAERAPAVPVQAMAANHPEGVMEEPDEPPEPRGRPETGPSSDLFRQYLREIGRIPLLTAADEVELARCVEAGLFAEERLARTPDPDTRLAVDLDRLVVMGRTAKRRLIEANLRLVVSVAKRYVGRGLTMLDLVQEGNLGLIRAVEKFDYARGYKFSTYATWWIRQAMSRALADQARTIRVPVHVVELINRVVRVQRRMLQERGYEPTPEEVAAHLDLTPERVGEILRLAQEPISLHAPVGEEEDVSLGDLIEDGDAASPVESAAFLLLRQHLEAVLSTLGERERKVVQLRYGLVDGRPRTLEEIGRIFGVTRERIRQIESKTLSRLRDHASADQLRGYLD
;
A
#
# COMPACT_ATOMS: atom_id res chain seq x y z
N MET A 1 24.97 -62.82 -7.09
CA MET A 1 24.00 -63.42 -6.14
C MET A 1 23.41 -62.31 -5.29
N SER A 2 22.09 -62.37 -5.05
CA SER A 2 21.31 -61.68 -4.00
C SER A 2 21.07 -60.17 -4.20
N HIS A 3 19.89 -59.71 -4.65
CA HIS A 3 18.55 -59.60 -4.03
C HIS A 3 18.32 -58.42 -3.06
N ARG A 4 17.38 -57.56 -3.50
CA ARG A 4 16.26 -56.89 -2.76
C ARG A 4 16.53 -55.70 -1.82
N SER A 5 16.01 -54.55 -2.26
CA SER A 5 14.85 -53.82 -1.70
C SER A 5 14.85 -53.44 -0.21
N ALA A 6 14.86 -52.14 0.10
CA ALA A 6 14.01 -51.52 1.12
C ALA A 6 14.05 -49.97 1.03
N ALA A 7 12.87 -49.36 1.17
CA ALA A 7 12.60 -47.91 1.22
C ALA A 7 13.13 -47.23 2.50
N PRO A 8 13.25 -45.89 2.55
CA PRO A 8 13.71 -45.15 3.73
C PRO A 8 12.54 -44.68 4.62
N PRO A 9 12.70 -44.65 5.96
CA PRO A 9 11.87 -43.84 6.85
C PRO A 9 12.62 -42.66 7.49
N PRO A 10 11.91 -41.70 8.13
CA PRO A 10 12.24 -40.28 8.07
C PRO A 10 12.80 -39.71 9.38
N ARG A 11 13.55 -38.60 9.30
CA ARG A 11 13.87 -37.66 10.41
C ARG A 11 14.00 -36.26 9.80
N SER A 12 13.00 -35.39 9.94
CA SER A 12 12.70 -34.49 11.06
C SER A 12 13.78 -33.41 11.30
N GLY A 13 13.42 -32.17 10.92
CA GLY A 13 13.81 -30.96 11.64
C GLY A 13 15.11 -30.27 11.22
N SER A 14 15.13 -29.63 10.05
CA SER A 14 16.00 -28.48 9.80
C SER A 14 15.11 -27.30 9.42
N ASP A 15 15.02 -26.34 10.35
CA ASP A 15 14.31 -25.08 10.22
C ASP A 15 15.06 -24.19 9.22
N HIS A 16 14.75 -24.37 7.93
CA HIS A 16 15.17 -23.48 6.87
C HIS A 16 14.03 -22.49 6.63
N LEU A 17 14.25 -21.24 7.01
CA LEU A 17 13.42 -20.11 6.58
C LEU A 17 13.46 -20.04 5.05
N GLU A 18 12.41 -20.58 4.43
CA GLU A 18 12.16 -20.55 3.00
C GLU A 18 11.76 -19.13 2.61
N VAL A 19 12.73 -18.35 2.12
CA VAL A 19 12.47 -17.06 1.48
C VAL A 19 11.74 -17.36 0.17
N ALA A 20 10.44 -17.09 0.14
CA ALA A 20 9.59 -17.30 -1.03
C ALA A 20 10.17 -16.58 -2.27
N PRO A 21 10.20 -17.23 -3.45
CA PRO A 21 10.70 -16.59 -4.66
C PRO A 21 9.75 -15.48 -5.11
N VAL A 22 10.30 -14.29 -5.33
CA VAL A 22 9.64 -13.18 -6.02
C VAL A 22 9.33 -13.63 -7.45
N GLN A 23 8.08 -14.03 -7.69
CA GLN A 23 7.59 -14.29 -9.05
C GLN A 23 7.34 -12.95 -9.75
N THR A 24 8.34 -12.43 -10.46
CA THR A 24 8.11 -11.48 -11.56
C THR A 24 7.44 -12.22 -12.71
N ARG A 25 6.12 -12.29 -12.66
CA ARG A 25 5.31 -12.82 -13.76
C ARG A 25 5.11 -11.70 -14.79
N THR A 26 5.79 -11.84 -15.92
CA THR A 26 5.60 -11.03 -17.13
C THR A 26 4.14 -11.14 -17.59
N VAL A 27 3.45 -10.00 -17.67
CA VAL A 27 2.06 -9.89 -18.12
C VAL A 27 2.06 -9.84 -19.65
N THR A 28 1.77 -10.97 -20.28
CA THR A 28 1.38 -11.05 -21.70
C THR A 28 0.28 -12.09 -21.84
N GLU A 29 -0.98 -11.64 -21.82
CA GLU A 29 -2.11 -12.09 -22.68
C GLU A 29 -3.44 -11.49 -22.19
N ALA A 30 -4.01 -10.63 -23.04
CA ALA A 30 -5.44 -10.41 -23.27
C ALA A 30 -6.42 -10.42 -22.07
N GLU A 31 -6.62 -9.26 -21.44
CA GLU A 31 -7.87 -8.94 -20.76
C GLU A 31 -8.98 -8.70 -21.79
N ARG A 32 -9.71 -9.75 -22.16
CA ARG A 32 -11.10 -9.62 -22.60
C ARG A 32 -11.97 -9.69 -21.34
N ALA A 33 -12.52 -8.55 -20.94
CA ALA A 33 -13.60 -8.49 -19.97
C ALA A 33 -14.75 -9.41 -20.42
N PRO A 34 -15.42 -10.14 -19.52
CA PRO A 34 -16.53 -10.99 -19.91
C PRO A 34 -17.69 -10.12 -20.43
N ALA A 35 -18.20 -10.45 -21.61
CA ALA A 35 -19.41 -9.86 -22.15
C ALA A 35 -20.60 -10.34 -21.32
N VAL A 36 -21.09 -9.49 -20.42
CA VAL A 36 -22.31 -9.76 -19.64
C VAL A 36 -23.54 -9.36 -20.46
N PRO A 37 -24.52 -10.25 -20.68
CA PRO A 37 -25.75 -9.93 -21.41
C PRO A 37 -26.56 -8.85 -20.69
N VAL A 38 -26.89 -7.78 -21.43
CA VAL A 38 -27.46 -6.51 -20.93
C VAL A 38 -28.91 -6.65 -20.41
N GLN A 39 -29.58 -7.78 -20.65
CA GLN A 39 -30.96 -8.04 -20.19
C GLN A 39 -31.09 -8.37 -18.70
N ALA A 40 -29.98 -8.62 -17.97
CA ALA A 40 -30.03 -8.88 -16.53
C ALA A 40 -29.97 -7.63 -15.63
N MET A 41 -29.75 -6.43 -16.20
CA MET A 41 -29.44 -5.23 -15.39
C MET A 41 -30.65 -4.49 -14.79
N ALA A 42 -31.89 -4.83 -15.15
CA ALA A 42 -33.08 -4.31 -14.48
C ALA A 42 -33.51 -5.16 -13.26
N ALA A 43 -32.99 -6.39 -13.15
CA ALA A 43 -33.38 -7.34 -12.10
C ALA A 43 -32.23 -7.73 -11.14
N ASN A 44 -30.97 -7.55 -11.55
CA ASN A 44 -29.82 -7.75 -10.67
C ASN A 44 -29.03 -6.45 -10.55
N HIS A 45 -29.48 -5.59 -9.64
CA HIS A 45 -28.52 -4.78 -8.87
C HIS A 45 -27.56 -5.79 -8.22
N PRO A 46 -26.23 -5.73 -8.42
CA PRO A 46 -25.37 -6.40 -7.48
C PRO A 46 -25.62 -5.74 -6.14
N GLU A 47 -26.28 -6.45 -5.22
CA GLU A 47 -26.31 -6.16 -3.79
C GLU A 47 -24.89 -6.32 -3.20
N GLY A 48 -23.88 -5.72 -3.83
CA GLY A 48 -22.73 -5.19 -3.13
C GLY A 48 -23.16 -3.82 -2.65
N VAL A 49 -23.77 -3.81 -1.46
CA VAL A 49 -24.28 -2.61 -0.82
C VAL A 49 -23.12 -1.63 -0.62
N MET A 50 -22.85 -0.77 -1.60
CA MET A 50 -22.32 0.56 -1.31
C MET A 50 -23.46 1.35 -0.69
N GLU A 51 -23.77 0.96 0.55
CA GLU A 51 -24.63 1.66 1.50
C GLU A 51 -24.18 3.11 1.51
N GLU A 52 -25.14 4.02 1.48
CA GLU A 52 -24.83 5.44 1.56
C GLU A 52 -23.85 5.66 2.71
N PRO A 53 -22.70 6.31 2.46
CA PRO A 53 -21.83 6.64 3.57
C PRO A 53 -22.66 7.48 4.53
N ASP A 54 -22.72 7.01 5.78
CA ASP A 54 -23.31 7.74 6.89
C ASP A 54 -22.89 9.20 6.82
N GLU A 55 -23.81 10.07 7.25
CA GLU A 55 -23.61 11.50 7.34
C GLU A 55 -22.21 11.76 7.93
N PRO A 56 -21.31 12.43 7.19
CA PRO A 56 -19.94 12.58 7.63
C PRO A 56 -19.96 13.27 9.01
N PRO A 57 -19.06 12.89 9.94
CA PRO A 57 -18.83 13.74 11.10
C PRO A 57 -18.58 15.16 10.59
N GLU A 58 -19.16 16.15 11.25
CA GLU A 58 -18.99 17.55 10.88
C GLU A 58 -17.51 17.82 10.57
N PRO A 59 -17.20 18.55 9.48
CA PRO A 59 -15.82 18.78 9.09
C PRO A 59 -15.08 19.47 10.23
N ARG A 60 -14.26 18.71 10.96
CA ARG A 60 -13.32 19.22 11.94
C ARG A 60 -12.13 19.79 11.17
N GLY A 61 -12.34 20.93 10.52
CA GLY A 61 -11.32 21.59 9.73
C GLY A 61 -11.68 23.03 9.46
N ARG A 62 -10.73 23.93 9.76
CA ARG A 62 -10.83 25.33 9.31
C ARG A 62 -10.96 25.35 7.78
N PRO A 63 -11.80 26.22 7.21
CA PRO A 63 -11.92 26.32 5.76
C PRO A 63 -10.56 26.59 5.14
N GLU A 64 -10.16 25.77 4.16
CA GLU A 64 -8.89 25.92 3.43
C GLU A 64 -8.81 27.31 2.81
N THR A 65 -8.14 28.21 3.51
CA THR A 65 -7.82 29.56 3.04
C THR A 65 -6.39 29.50 2.55
N GLY A 66 -6.22 29.08 1.30
CA GLY A 66 -4.93 28.89 0.65
C GLY A 66 -5.04 28.86 -0.88
N PRO A 67 -3.92 28.78 -1.60
CA PRO A 67 -3.87 28.84 -3.07
C PRO A 67 -4.70 27.75 -3.77
N SER A 68 -4.89 26.59 -3.11
CA SER A 68 -5.80 25.51 -3.56
C SER A 68 -7.26 25.99 -3.72
N SER A 69 -7.71 26.88 -2.83
CA SER A 69 -9.05 27.48 -2.86
C SER A 69 -9.26 28.32 -4.13
N ASP A 70 -8.22 29.03 -4.58
CA ASP A 70 -8.28 29.86 -5.78
C ASP A 70 -8.25 29.03 -7.07
N LEU A 71 -7.50 27.93 -7.09
CA LEU A 71 -7.54 26.95 -8.19
C LEU A 71 -8.92 26.32 -8.31
N PHE A 72 -9.54 25.93 -7.19
CA PHE A 72 -10.89 25.39 -7.19
C PHE A 72 -11.94 26.41 -7.68
N ARG A 73 -11.82 27.68 -7.27
CA ARG A 73 -12.68 28.77 -7.79
C ARG A 73 -12.49 29.01 -9.29
N GLN A 74 -11.28 28.89 -9.81
CA GLN A 74 -11.03 28.96 -11.25
C GLN A 74 -11.74 27.81 -11.97
N TYR A 75 -11.57 26.58 -11.49
CA TYR A 75 -12.24 25.41 -12.05
C TYR A 75 -13.77 25.57 -12.06
N LEU A 76 -14.37 26.03 -10.97
CA LEU A 76 -15.83 26.29 -10.90
C LEU A 76 -16.30 27.32 -11.93
N ARG A 77 -15.50 28.37 -12.18
CA ARG A 77 -15.82 29.37 -13.21
C ARG A 77 -15.77 28.79 -14.61
N GLU A 78 -14.81 27.91 -14.90
CA GLU A 78 -14.68 27.27 -16.21
C GLU A 78 -15.86 26.33 -16.50
N ILE A 79 -16.18 25.42 -15.58
CA ILE A 79 -17.32 24.50 -15.76
C ILE A 79 -18.67 25.21 -15.71
N GLY A 80 -18.75 26.37 -15.07
CA GLY A 80 -19.96 27.18 -14.98
C GLY A 80 -20.34 27.87 -16.31
N ARG A 81 -19.39 28.04 -17.24
CA ARG A 81 -19.63 28.62 -18.57
C ARG A 81 -20.35 27.66 -19.52
N ILE A 82 -20.30 26.36 -19.23
CA ILE A 82 -20.82 25.30 -20.10
C ILE A 82 -22.32 25.14 -19.82
N PRO A 83 -23.19 25.26 -20.84
CA PRO A 83 -24.63 25.12 -20.65
C PRO A 83 -25.00 23.69 -20.28
N LEU A 84 -26.04 23.55 -19.45
CA LEU A 84 -26.61 22.24 -19.11
C LEU A 84 -27.36 21.67 -20.32
N LEU A 85 -27.33 20.36 -20.47
CA LEU A 85 -28.03 19.63 -21.52
C LEU A 85 -29.48 19.39 -21.14
N THR A 86 -30.35 19.36 -22.14
CA THR A 86 -31.70 18.81 -22.01
C THR A 86 -31.67 17.29 -22.18
N ALA A 87 -32.76 16.61 -21.78
CA ALA A 87 -32.87 15.16 -21.99
C ALA A 87 -32.83 14.78 -23.49
N ALA A 88 -33.29 15.66 -24.38
CA ALA A 88 -33.19 15.44 -25.82
C ALA A 88 -31.73 15.53 -26.30
N ASP A 89 -30.99 16.53 -25.82
CA ASP A 89 -29.58 16.71 -26.16
C ASP A 89 -28.72 15.54 -25.63
N GLU A 90 -29.03 15.02 -24.43
CA GLU A 90 -28.36 13.84 -23.88
C GLU A 90 -28.47 12.63 -24.81
N VAL A 91 -29.68 12.38 -25.34
CA VAL A 91 -29.95 11.28 -26.28
C VAL A 91 -29.25 11.51 -27.62
N GLU A 92 -29.28 12.75 -28.14
CA GLU A 92 -28.61 13.09 -29.40
C GLU A 92 -27.09 12.89 -29.31
N LEU A 93 -26.47 13.42 -28.26
CA LEU A 93 -25.04 13.27 -28.04
C LEU A 93 -24.66 11.80 -27.82
N ALA A 94 -25.44 11.03 -27.06
CA ALA A 94 -25.18 9.62 -26.84
C ALA A 94 -25.22 8.80 -28.15
N ARG A 95 -26.18 9.09 -29.04
CA ARG A 95 -26.22 8.49 -30.39
C ARG A 95 -24.98 8.84 -31.22
N CYS A 96 -24.54 10.10 -31.20
CA CYS A 96 -23.32 10.49 -31.90
C CYS A 96 -22.08 9.78 -31.35
N VAL A 97 -22.01 9.58 -30.03
CA VAL A 97 -20.93 8.85 -29.37
C VAL A 97 -20.91 7.39 -29.83
N GLU A 98 -22.05 6.69 -29.81
CA GLU A 98 -22.16 5.31 -30.30
C GLU A 98 -21.79 5.18 -31.77
N ALA A 99 -22.27 6.10 -32.63
CA ALA A 99 -21.95 6.11 -34.04
C ALA A 99 -20.44 6.30 -34.30
N GLY A 100 -19.78 7.17 -33.54
CA GLY A 100 -18.33 7.38 -33.63
C GLY A 100 -17.52 6.18 -33.15
N LEU A 101 -17.93 5.54 -32.05
CA LEU A 101 -17.31 4.30 -31.55
C LEU A 101 -17.43 3.15 -32.56
N PHE A 102 -18.60 2.99 -33.15
CA PHE A 102 -18.82 2.00 -34.21
C PHE A 102 -17.95 2.28 -35.43
N ALA A 103 -17.84 3.55 -35.85
CA ALA A 103 -16.99 3.93 -36.97
C ALA A 103 -15.51 3.66 -36.70
N GLU A 104 -15.03 3.95 -35.49
CA GLU A 104 -13.67 3.65 -35.04
C GLU A 104 -13.38 2.15 -35.07
N GLU A 105 -14.31 1.33 -34.57
CA GLU A 105 -14.17 -0.14 -34.61
C GLU A 105 -14.19 -0.68 -36.05
N ARG A 106 -15.01 -0.11 -36.94
CA ARG A 106 -15.06 -0.51 -38.36
C ARG A 106 -13.74 -0.23 -39.07
N LEU A 107 -13.14 0.94 -38.83
CA LEU A 107 -11.82 1.30 -39.36
C LEU A 107 -10.72 0.38 -38.83
N ALA A 108 -10.76 0.02 -37.55
CA ALA A 108 -9.78 -0.88 -36.95
C ALA A 108 -9.86 -2.31 -37.50
N ARG A 109 -11.07 -2.81 -37.80
CA ARG A 109 -11.28 -4.16 -38.33
C ARG A 109 -11.03 -4.28 -39.84
N THR A 110 -11.12 -3.18 -40.58
CA THR A 110 -11.01 -3.16 -42.05
C THR A 110 -9.88 -2.20 -42.45
N PRO A 111 -8.62 -2.67 -42.55
CA PRO A 111 -7.46 -1.80 -42.76
C PRO A 111 -7.34 -1.15 -44.16
N ASP A 112 -8.30 -1.38 -45.06
CA ASP A 112 -8.36 -0.71 -46.37
C ASP A 112 -9.82 -0.56 -46.84
N PRO A 113 -10.61 0.36 -46.24
CA PRO A 113 -11.95 0.67 -46.71
C PRO A 113 -11.88 1.56 -47.96
N ASP A 114 -12.87 1.44 -48.85
CA ASP A 114 -13.03 2.34 -50.00
C ASP A 114 -12.76 3.80 -49.62
N THR A 115 -12.03 4.55 -50.46
CA THR A 115 -11.55 5.91 -50.13
C THR A 115 -12.67 6.85 -49.67
N ARG A 116 -13.90 6.69 -50.18
CA ARG A 116 -15.07 7.47 -49.74
C ARG A 116 -15.59 7.03 -48.37
N LEU A 117 -15.72 5.73 -48.15
CA LEU A 117 -16.17 5.15 -46.88
C LEU A 117 -15.19 5.50 -45.75
N ALA A 118 -13.89 5.50 -46.04
CA ALA A 118 -12.84 5.90 -45.09
C ALA A 118 -13.05 7.33 -44.59
N VAL A 119 -13.32 8.29 -45.50
CA VAL A 119 -13.56 9.70 -45.16
C VAL A 119 -14.83 9.88 -44.32
N ASP A 120 -15.91 9.17 -44.66
CA ASP A 120 -17.16 9.28 -43.91
C ASP A 120 -17.05 8.67 -42.51
N LEU A 121 -16.33 7.54 -42.37
CA LEU A 121 -16.05 6.95 -41.07
C LEU A 121 -15.18 7.86 -40.20
N ASP A 122 -14.14 8.48 -40.76
CA ASP A 122 -13.28 9.41 -40.03
C ASP A 122 -14.06 10.63 -39.51
N ARG A 123 -14.98 11.17 -40.33
CA ARG A 123 -15.91 12.23 -39.90
C ARG A 123 -16.77 11.80 -38.71
N LEU A 124 -17.33 10.59 -38.75
CA LEU A 124 -18.14 10.05 -37.64
C LEU A 124 -17.30 9.87 -36.37
N VAL A 125 -16.04 9.44 -36.47
CA VAL A 125 -15.13 9.32 -35.33
C VAL A 125 -14.90 10.70 -34.70
N VAL A 126 -14.60 11.73 -35.49
CA VAL A 126 -14.40 13.10 -34.99
C VAL A 126 -15.67 13.65 -34.35
N MET A 127 -16.83 13.44 -34.97
CA MET A 127 -18.13 13.84 -34.41
C MET A 127 -18.42 13.13 -33.09
N GLY A 128 -18.20 11.83 -33.00
CA GLY A 128 -18.41 11.05 -31.77
C GLY A 128 -17.47 11.47 -30.64
N ARG A 129 -16.18 11.72 -30.93
CA ARG A 129 -15.23 12.25 -29.94
C ARG A 129 -15.64 13.63 -29.42
N THR A 130 -16.13 14.49 -30.31
CA THR A 130 -16.63 15.83 -29.94
C THR A 130 -17.90 15.74 -29.09
N ALA A 131 -18.83 14.85 -29.46
CA ALA A 131 -20.04 14.58 -28.69
C ALA A 131 -19.74 14.02 -27.29
N LYS A 132 -18.79 13.08 -27.20
CA LYS A 132 -18.30 12.53 -25.92
C LYS A 132 -17.77 13.64 -25.02
N ARG A 133 -16.89 14.49 -25.56
CA ARG A 133 -16.33 15.64 -24.82
C ARG A 133 -17.44 16.57 -24.31
N ARG A 134 -18.37 16.95 -25.17
CA ARG A 134 -19.49 17.83 -24.82
C ARG A 134 -20.39 17.23 -23.74
N LEU A 135 -20.68 15.93 -23.81
CA LEU A 135 -21.48 15.22 -22.82
C LEU A 135 -20.78 15.17 -21.45
N ILE A 136 -19.46 14.97 -21.42
CA ILE A 136 -18.66 15.04 -20.17
C ILE A 136 -18.67 16.46 -19.61
N GLU A 137 -18.30 17.45 -20.43
CA GLU A 137 -18.15 18.85 -20.04
C GLU A 137 -19.42 19.44 -19.42
N ALA A 138 -20.58 19.17 -20.03
CA ALA A 138 -21.86 19.66 -19.53
C ALA A 138 -22.27 19.04 -18.18
N ASN A 139 -21.68 17.91 -17.80
CA ASN A 139 -21.98 17.18 -16.57
C ASN A 139 -20.91 17.34 -15.47
N LEU A 140 -19.85 18.12 -15.68
CA LEU A 140 -18.82 18.35 -14.65
C LEU A 140 -19.39 18.94 -13.34
N ARG A 141 -20.46 19.73 -13.44
CA ARG A 141 -21.18 20.29 -12.27
C ARG A 141 -21.82 19.22 -11.39
N LEU A 142 -22.28 18.12 -11.99
CA LEU A 142 -22.81 16.98 -11.24
C LEU A 142 -21.73 16.37 -10.34
N VAL A 143 -20.53 16.18 -10.87
CA VAL A 143 -19.38 15.62 -10.13
C VAL A 143 -19.07 16.46 -8.89
N VAL A 144 -18.98 17.77 -9.04
CA VAL A 144 -18.76 18.70 -7.90
C VAL A 144 -19.87 18.57 -6.85
N SER A 145 -21.13 18.44 -7.28
CA SER A 145 -22.26 18.29 -6.35
C SER A 145 -22.19 16.99 -5.54
N VAL A 146 -21.71 15.90 -6.15
CA VAL A 146 -21.50 14.61 -5.48
C VAL A 146 -20.30 14.67 -4.54
N ALA A 147 -19.20 15.28 -4.98
CA ALA A 147 -17.94 15.40 -4.24
C ALA A 147 -18.08 16.12 -2.89
N LYS A 148 -19.00 17.09 -2.79
CA LYS A 148 -19.26 17.84 -1.54
C LYS A 148 -19.53 16.93 -0.33
N ARG A 149 -20.10 15.74 -0.54
CA ARG A 149 -20.38 14.77 0.55
C ARG A 149 -19.14 14.00 1.05
N TYR A 150 -18.02 14.08 0.33
CA TYR A 150 -16.78 13.34 0.59
C TYR A 150 -15.65 14.22 1.13
N VAL A 151 -15.87 15.54 1.24
CA VAL A 151 -14.89 16.50 1.77
C VAL A 151 -14.55 16.18 3.22
N GLY A 152 -13.28 16.40 3.61
CA GLY A 152 -12.82 16.19 4.98
C GLY A 152 -12.52 14.74 5.35
N ARG A 153 -12.40 13.84 4.36
CA ARG A 153 -12.09 12.41 4.56
C ARG A 153 -10.64 12.02 4.18
N GLY A 154 -9.74 12.99 4.07
CA GLY A 154 -8.32 12.77 3.78
C GLY A 154 -7.85 13.17 2.37
N LEU A 155 -8.76 13.33 1.41
CA LEU A 155 -8.46 13.86 0.07
C LEU A 155 -8.94 15.31 -0.08
N THR A 156 -8.23 16.08 -0.90
CA THR A 156 -8.63 17.46 -1.21
C THR A 156 -9.88 17.48 -2.08
N MET A 157 -10.59 18.61 -2.10
CA MET A 157 -11.78 18.76 -2.96
C MET A 157 -11.45 18.59 -4.44
N LEU A 158 -10.27 19.05 -4.88
CA LEU A 158 -9.83 18.89 -6.28
C LEU A 158 -9.58 17.42 -6.60
N ASP A 159 -8.89 16.67 -5.74
CA ASP A 159 -8.61 15.26 -5.97
C ASP A 159 -9.90 14.44 -6.05
N LEU A 160 -10.84 14.67 -5.12
CA LEU A 160 -12.17 14.05 -5.15
C LEU A 160 -12.91 14.33 -6.45
N VAL A 161 -12.86 15.57 -6.93
CA VAL A 161 -13.49 15.96 -8.19
C VAL A 161 -12.83 15.28 -9.38
N GLN A 162 -11.51 15.14 -9.41
CA GLN A 162 -10.81 14.48 -10.51
C GLN A 162 -11.10 12.98 -10.58
N GLU A 163 -11.10 12.30 -9.43
CA GLU A 163 -11.49 10.89 -9.35
C GLU A 163 -12.98 10.71 -9.74
N GLY A 164 -13.82 11.65 -9.34
CA GLY A 164 -15.20 11.75 -9.80
C GLY A 164 -15.36 11.93 -11.31
N ASN A 165 -14.50 12.75 -11.93
CA ASN A 165 -14.47 12.98 -13.36
C ASN A 165 -14.08 11.70 -14.12
N LEU A 166 -13.16 10.90 -13.58
CA LEU A 166 -12.86 9.56 -14.14
C LEU A 166 -14.08 8.63 -14.08
N GLY A 167 -14.85 8.67 -12.98
CA GLY A 167 -16.14 7.99 -12.87
C GLY A 167 -17.15 8.47 -13.91
N LEU A 168 -17.27 9.78 -14.11
CA LEU A 168 -18.15 10.39 -15.11
C LEU A 168 -17.79 9.95 -16.53
N ILE A 169 -16.50 9.90 -16.89
CA ILE A 169 -16.05 9.45 -18.21
C ILE A 169 -16.50 8.00 -18.46
N ARG A 170 -16.33 7.12 -17.47
CA ARG A 170 -16.81 5.72 -17.55
C ARG A 170 -18.34 5.64 -17.67
N ALA A 171 -19.06 6.54 -17.02
CA ALA A 171 -20.51 6.62 -17.16
C ALA A 171 -20.92 6.98 -18.59
N VAL A 172 -20.24 7.95 -19.21
CA VAL A 172 -20.50 8.35 -20.61
C VAL A 172 -20.22 7.20 -21.58
N GLU A 173 -19.15 6.43 -21.35
CA GLU A 173 -18.79 5.29 -22.21
C GLU A 173 -19.80 4.14 -22.15
N LYS A 174 -20.51 3.98 -21.04
CA LYS A 174 -21.44 2.87 -20.79
C LYS A 174 -22.90 3.29 -20.75
N PHE A 175 -23.18 4.56 -21.03
CA PHE A 175 -24.53 5.09 -20.99
C PHE A 175 -25.36 4.55 -22.15
N ASP A 176 -26.56 4.09 -21.85
CA ASP A 176 -27.50 3.58 -22.83
C ASP A 176 -28.75 4.47 -22.84
N TYR A 177 -28.91 5.23 -23.92
CA TYR A 177 -30.03 6.15 -24.09
C TYR A 177 -31.36 5.43 -24.42
N ALA A 178 -31.33 4.17 -24.89
CA ALA A 178 -32.53 3.44 -25.25
C ALA A 178 -33.40 3.09 -24.04
N ARG A 179 -32.80 3.08 -22.84
CA ARG A 179 -33.48 2.83 -21.57
C ARG A 179 -34.38 3.99 -21.10
N GLY A 180 -34.25 5.19 -21.68
CA GLY A 180 -35.12 6.33 -21.38
C GLY A 180 -34.93 6.99 -20.01
N TYR A 181 -33.90 6.62 -19.25
CA TYR A 181 -33.53 7.30 -18.01
C TYR A 181 -32.60 8.49 -18.28
N LYS A 182 -32.68 9.54 -17.44
CA LYS A 182 -31.76 10.67 -17.51
C LYS A 182 -30.33 10.24 -17.25
N PHE A 183 -29.37 10.86 -17.94
CA PHE A 183 -27.96 10.55 -17.77
C PHE A 183 -27.48 10.71 -16.31
N SER A 184 -27.95 11.74 -15.61
CA SER A 184 -27.55 12.03 -14.22
C SER A 184 -27.85 10.90 -13.24
N THR A 185 -28.95 10.16 -13.44
CA THR A 185 -29.33 9.01 -12.61
C THR A 185 -28.28 7.91 -12.69
N TYR A 186 -27.80 7.61 -13.90
CA TYR A 186 -26.77 6.59 -14.15
C TYR A 186 -25.38 7.07 -13.73
N ALA A 187 -25.03 8.31 -14.10
CA ALA A 187 -23.71 8.89 -13.84
C ALA A 187 -23.40 9.00 -12.34
N THR A 188 -24.40 9.33 -11.52
CA THR A 188 -24.21 9.47 -10.06
C THR A 188 -23.61 8.21 -9.43
N TRP A 189 -23.99 7.01 -9.89
CA TRP A 189 -23.46 5.76 -9.38
C TRP A 189 -21.96 5.61 -9.68
N TRP A 190 -21.55 5.82 -10.94
CA TRP A 190 -20.15 5.73 -11.34
C TRP A 190 -19.26 6.79 -10.68
N ILE A 191 -19.78 8.00 -10.53
CA ILE A 191 -19.08 9.09 -9.82
C ILE A 191 -18.86 8.69 -8.36
N ARG A 192 -19.91 8.18 -7.69
CA ARG A 192 -19.84 7.71 -6.29
C ARG A 192 -18.84 6.57 -6.13
N GLN A 193 -18.90 5.57 -7.02
CA GLN A 193 -18.00 4.42 -7.02
C GLN A 193 -16.53 4.85 -7.16
N ALA A 194 -16.24 5.74 -8.11
CA ALA A 194 -14.88 6.20 -8.36
C ALA A 194 -14.32 6.98 -7.16
N MET A 195 -15.10 7.91 -6.59
CA MET A 195 -14.69 8.66 -5.40
C MET A 195 -14.46 7.76 -4.19
N SER A 196 -15.40 6.85 -3.87
CA SER A 196 -15.25 5.92 -2.74
C SER A 196 -14.05 4.99 -2.92
N ARG A 197 -13.79 4.55 -4.15
CA ARG A 197 -12.62 3.74 -4.47
C ARG A 197 -11.32 4.50 -4.27
N ALA A 198 -11.23 5.72 -4.81
CA ALA A 198 -10.06 6.57 -4.63
C ALA A 198 -9.80 6.91 -3.16
N LEU A 199 -10.86 7.17 -2.39
CA LEU A 199 -10.75 7.39 -0.95
C LEU A 199 -10.14 6.17 -0.24
N ALA A 200 -10.58 4.96 -0.58
CA ALA A 200 -10.03 3.74 0.00
C ALA A 200 -8.56 3.50 -0.40
N ASP A 201 -8.19 3.85 -1.62
CA ASP A 201 -6.84 3.60 -2.16
C ASP A 201 -5.81 4.68 -1.78
N GLN A 202 -6.23 5.94 -1.59
CA GLN A 202 -5.32 7.10 -1.51
C GLN A 202 -5.45 7.94 -0.22
N ALA A 203 -6.57 7.89 0.52
CA ALA A 203 -6.81 8.86 1.60
C ALA A 203 -5.92 8.65 2.85
N ARG A 204 -5.30 7.48 2.99
CA ARG A 204 -4.44 7.14 4.14
C ARG A 204 -2.97 7.26 3.78
N THR A 205 -2.19 7.87 4.67
CA THR A 205 -0.72 7.96 4.56
C THR A 205 -0.07 6.59 4.42
N ILE A 206 -0.55 5.61 5.19
CA ILE A 206 -0.16 4.21 5.08
C ILE A 206 -1.28 3.48 4.35
N ARG A 207 -1.00 3.06 3.11
CA ARG A 207 -2.01 2.45 2.24
C ARG A 207 -2.52 1.13 2.82
N VAL A 208 -3.85 1.01 2.88
CA VAL A 208 -4.55 -0.20 3.32
C VAL A 208 -5.33 -0.78 2.13
N PRO A 209 -5.35 -2.11 1.90
CA PRO A 209 -6.14 -2.71 0.83
C PRO A 209 -7.65 -2.43 0.98
N VAL A 210 -8.37 -2.28 -0.14
CA VAL A 210 -9.79 -1.88 -0.14
C VAL A 210 -10.70 -2.80 0.66
N HIS A 211 -10.52 -4.12 0.58
CA HIS A 211 -11.32 -5.07 1.37
C HIS A 211 -11.13 -4.88 2.89
N VAL A 212 -9.96 -4.41 3.33
CA VAL A 212 -9.72 -4.09 4.74
C VAL A 212 -10.36 -2.74 5.11
N VAL A 213 -10.33 -1.75 4.21
CA VAL A 213 -11.04 -0.47 4.41
C VAL A 213 -12.56 -0.69 4.51
N GLU A 214 -13.13 -1.58 3.69
CA GLU A 214 -14.53 -1.99 3.77
C GLU A 214 -14.85 -2.62 5.14
N LEU A 215 -13.98 -3.50 5.64
CA LEU A 215 -14.10 -4.07 6.99
C LEU A 215 -14.01 -3.00 8.08
N ILE A 216 -13.06 -2.07 8.00
CA ILE A 216 -12.93 -0.93 8.95
C ILE A 216 -14.25 -0.13 8.98
N ASN A 217 -14.77 0.25 7.81
CA ASN A 217 -16.00 1.02 7.72
C ASN A 217 -17.20 0.25 8.26
N ARG A 218 -17.28 -1.06 8.03
CA ARG A 218 -18.34 -1.93 8.57
C ARG A 218 -18.25 -2.01 10.10
N VAL A 219 -17.06 -2.20 10.66
CA VAL A 219 -16.82 -2.24 12.11
C VAL A 219 -17.20 -0.89 12.76
N VAL A 220 -16.70 0.22 12.23
CA VAL A 220 -17.00 1.57 12.75
C VAL A 220 -18.50 1.89 12.68
N ARG A 221 -19.19 1.48 11.60
CA ARG A 221 -20.64 1.68 11.46
C ARG A 221 -21.43 0.91 12.50
N VAL A 222 -21.11 -0.38 12.71
CA VAL A 222 -21.78 -1.19 13.74
C VAL A 222 -21.48 -0.64 15.14
N GLN A 223 -20.23 -0.24 15.40
CA GLN A 223 -19.86 0.39 16.67
C GLN A 223 -20.68 1.66 16.95
N ARG A 224 -20.83 2.54 15.96
CA ARG A 224 -21.67 3.76 16.08
C ARG A 224 -23.14 3.44 16.29
N ARG A 225 -23.70 2.48 15.56
CA ARG A 225 -25.10 2.04 15.72
C ARG A 225 -25.33 1.48 17.13
N MET A 226 -24.45 0.62 17.60
CA MET A 226 -24.54 0.05 18.95
C MET A 226 -24.38 1.12 20.04
N LEU A 227 -23.48 2.09 19.84
CA LEU A 227 -23.35 3.24 20.73
C LEU A 227 -24.66 4.03 20.84
N GLN A 228 -25.36 4.25 19.71
CA GLN A 228 -26.63 4.94 19.68
C GLN A 228 -27.77 4.14 20.34
N GLU A 229 -27.82 2.83 20.11
CA GLU A 229 -28.86 1.95 20.67
C GLU A 229 -28.67 1.67 22.17
N ARG A 230 -27.41 1.55 22.64
CA ARG A 230 -27.08 1.13 24.01
C ARG A 230 -26.65 2.28 24.92
N GLY A 231 -26.21 3.40 24.36
CA GLY A 231 -25.75 4.57 25.12
C GLY A 231 -24.34 4.47 25.71
N TYR A 232 -23.56 3.43 25.37
CA TYR A 232 -22.16 3.28 25.76
C TYR A 232 -21.32 2.71 24.61
N GLU A 233 -20.00 2.94 24.63
CA GLU A 233 -19.10 2.40 23.59
C GLU A 233 -19.01 0.88 23.71
N PRO A 234 -19.37 0.13 22.66
CA PRO A 234 -19.40 -1.32 22.74
C PRO A 234 -17.98 -1.89 22.77
N THR A 235 -17.80 -3.01 23.48
CA THR A 235 -16.50 -3.67 23.54
C THR A 235 -16.19 -4.41 22.23
N PRO A 236 -14.90 -4.68 21.92
CA PRO A 236 -14.54 -5.45 20.73
C PRO A 236 -15.25 -6.81 20.64
N GLU A 237 -15.52 -7.46 21.77
CA GLU A 237 -16.26 -8.72 21.85
C GLU A 237 -17.72 -8.57 21.43
N GLU A 238 -18.39 -7.50 21.85
CA GLU A 238 -19.78 -7.23 21.48
C GLU A 238 -19.91 -6.93 19.98
N VAL A 239 -18.97 -6.16 19.44
CA VAL A 239 -18.92 -5.85 17.99
C VAL A 239 -18.60 -7.10 17.17
N ALA A 240 -17.68 -7.94 17.67
CA ALA A 240 -17.31 -9.21 17.05
C ALA A 240 -18.51 -10.17 16.96
N ALA A 241 -19.29 -10.29 18.04
CA ALA A 241 -20.50 -11.10 18.08
C ALA A 241 -21.58 -10.62 17.10
N HIS A 242 -21.69 -9.31 16.85
CA HIS A 242 -22.64 -8.77 15.89
C HIS A 242 -22.19 -8.95 14.42
N LEU A 243 -20.88 -9.00 14.17
CA LEU A 243 -20.30 -9.06 12.83
C LEU A 243 -19.90 -10.48 12.39
N ASP A 244 -20.11 -11.49 13.23
CA ASP A 244 -19.63 -12.86 13.07
C ASP A 244 -18.10 -12.92 12.85
N LEU A 245 -17.36 -12.11 13.63
CA LEU A 245 -15.90 -12.05 13.62
C LEU A 245 -15.33 -12.50 14.97
N THR A 246 -14.02 -12.75 15.02
CA THR A 246 -13.32 -12.99 16.29
C THR A 246 -12.98 -11.66 16.98
N PRO A 247 -13.01 -11.58 18.33
CA PRO A 247 -12.63 -10.37 19.05
C PRO A 247 -11.22 -9.87 18.71
N GLU A 248 -10.27 -10.80 18.53
CA GLU A 248 -8.90 -10.48 18.14
C GLU A 248 -8.86 -9.76 16.79
N ARG A 249 -9.70 -10.20 15.84
CA ARG A 249 -9.75 -9.64 14.50
C ARG A 249 -10.36 -8.24 14.51
N VAL A 250 -11.38 -7.99 15.33
CA VAL A 250 -11.92 -6.65 15.55
C VAL A 250 -10.85 -5.74 16.16
N GLY A 251 -10.09 -6.22 17.15
CA GLY A 251 -8.98 -5.49 17.75
C GLY A 251 -7.85 -5.15 16.76
N GLU A 252 -7.52 -6.06 15.84
CA GLU A 252 -6.59 -5.77 14.73
C GLU A 252 -7.14 -4.69 13.78
N ILE A 253 -8.41 -4.80 13.38
CA ILE A 253 -9.06 -3.85 12.48
C ILE A 253 -9.10 -2.45 13.11
N LEU A 254 -9.43 -2.35 14.40
CA LEU A 254 -9.44 -1.08 15.13
C LEU A 254 -8.04 -0.46 15.24
N ARG A 255 -6.99 -1.28 15.38
CA ARG A 255 -5.59 -0.81 15.31
C ARG A 255 -5.24 -0.28 13.92
N LEU A 256 -5.64 -0.97 12.86
CA LEU A 256 -5.44 -0.52 11.48
C LEU A 256 -6.27 0.73 11.13
N ALA A 257 -7.37 0.97 11.86
CA ALA A 257 -8.20 2.15 11.66
C ALA A 257 -7.53 3.44 12.16
N GLN A 258 -6.58 3.34 13.10
CA GLN A 258 -5.87 4.49 13.68
C GLN A 258 -5.06 5.24 12.61
N GLU A 259 -5.13 6.57 12.65
CA GLU A 259 -4.40 7.44 11.74
C GLU A 259 -3.09 7.89 12.38
N PRO A 260 -1.98 7.96 11.61
CA PRO A 260 -0.71 8.44 12.14
C PRO A 260 -0.79 9.92 12.51
N ILE A 261 -0.06 10.30 13.57
CA ILE A 261 0.06 11.68 14.04
C ILE A 261 1.34 12.30 13.47
N SER A 262 1.31 13.59 13.18
CA SER A 262 2.49 14.32 12.72
C SER A 262 3.53 14.47 13.83
N LEU A 263 4.80 14.21 13.54
CA LEU A 263 5.91 14.52 14.46
C LEU A 263 6.10 16.02 14.67
N HIS A 264 5.63 16.85 13.73
CA HIS A 264 5.64 18.30 13.86
C HIS A 264 4.44 18.84 14.66
N ALA A 265 3.57 17.97 15.18
CA ALA A 265 2.50 18.42 16.06
C ALA A 265 3.13 19.02 17.33
N PRO A 266 2.76 20.25 17.72
CA PRO A 266 3.26 20.84 18.96
C PRO A 266 2.75 20.03 20.15
N VAL A 267 3.58 19.92 21.18
CA VAL A 267 3.25 19.20 22.41
C VAL A 267 3.23 20.18 23.58
N GLY A 268 2.05 20.36 24.17
CA GLY A 268 1.84 21.29 25.29
C GLY A 268 1.29 22.65 24.84
N GLU A 269 1.37 23.65 25.73
CA GLU A 269 0.95 25.03 25.45
C GLU A 269 2.05 25.86 24.77
N GLU A 270 3.31 25.42 24.87
CA GLU A 270 4.47 26.08 24.26
C GLU A 270 4.65 25.58 22.82
N GLU A 271 4.60 26.51 21.85
CA GLU A 271 4.69 26.18 20.42
C GLU A 271 6.11 25.75 19.96
N ASP A 272 7.11 25.84 20.85
CA ASP A 272 8.52 25.59 20.52
C ASP A 272 8.92 24.11 20.58
N VAL A 273 8.10 23.23 21.16
CA VAL A 273 8.42 21.79 21.30
C VAL A 273 7.48 20.96 20.44
N SER A 274 8.05 20.20 19.50
CA SER A 274 7.31 19.27 18.67
C SER A 274 7.37 17.84 19.21
N LEU A 275 6.41 17.00 18.84
CA LEU A 275 6.39 15.58 19.23
C LEU A 275 7.66 14.85 18.80
N GLY A 276 8.22 15.21 17.64
CA GLY A 276 9.44 14.63 17.11
C GLY A 276 10.66 14.89 17.98
N ASP A 277 10.71 16.04 18.67
CA ASP A 277 11.84 16.40 19.55
C ASP A 277 11.89 15.54 20.83
N LEU A 278 10.79 14.86 21.15
CA LEU A 278 10.66 13.99 22.32
C LEU A 278 10.96 12.52 22.02
N ILE A 279 11.19 12.16 20.76
CA ILE A 279 11.46 10.77 20.36
C ILE A 279 12.96 10.50 20.47
N GLU A 280 13.31 9.52 21.30
CA GLU A 280 14.68 9.03 21.42
C GLU A 280 15.12 8.29 20.15
N ASP A 281 16.34 8.58 19.69
CA ASP A 281 17.00 7.83 18.63
C ASP A 281 17.63 6.56 19.21
N GLY A 282 16.92 5.43 19.08
CA GLY A 282 17.40 4.14 19.57
C GLY A 282 18.59 3.55 18.81
N ASP A 283 18.92 4.07 17.62
CA ASP A 283 20.07 3.62 16.84
C ASP A 283 21.34 4.45 17.14
N ALA A 284 21.21 5.53 17.91
CA ALA A 284 22.33 6.38 18.28
C ALA A 284 23.31 5.63 19.18
N ALA A 285 24.57 5.52 18.73
CA ALA A 285 25.61 4.87 19.50
C ALA A 285 25.87 5.63 20.81
N SER A 286 25.72 4.95 21.94
CA SER A 286 26.05 5.52 23.25
C SER A 286 27.55 5.84 23.30
N PRO A 287 27.94 7.07 23.70
CA PRO A 287 29.36 7.42 23.88
C PRO A 287 30.08 6.51 24.88
N VAL A 288 29.35 6.06 25.91
CA VAL A 288 29.88 5.16 26.95
C VAL A 288 30.14 3.78 26.37
N GLU A 289 29.18 3.22 25.62
CA GLU A 289 29.33 1.92 24.97
C GLU A 289 30.44 1.94 23.92
N SER A 290 30.50 3.02 23.13
CA SER A 290 31.55 3.21 22.12
C SER A 290 32.95 3.30 22.76
N ALA A 291 33.09 4.05 23.86
CA ALA A 291 34.33 4.12 24.61
C ALA A 291 34.69 2.78 25.26
N ALA A 292 33.72 2.09 25.86
CA ALA A 292 33.90 0.77 26.45
C ALA A 292 34.37 -0.24 25.38
N PHE A 293 33.77 -0.21 24.19
CA PHE A 293 34.17 -1.07 23.06
C PHE A 293 35.59 -0.77 22.56
N LEU A 294 35.99 0.51 22.50
CA LEU A 294 37.36 0.88 22.13
C LEU A 294 38.38 0.41 23.18
N LEU A 295 38.08 0.56 24.46
CA LEU A 295 38.92 0.05 25.56
C LEU A 295 38.99 -1.48 25.55
N LEU A 296 37.86 -2.15 25.31
CA LEU A 296 37.82 -3.61 25.14
C LEU A 296 38.73 -4.05 24.00
N ARG A 297 38.69 -3.36 22.85
CA ARG A 297 39.56 -3.65 21.71
C ARG A 297 41.04 -3.48 22.04
N GLN A 298 41.40 -2.40 22.76
CA GLN A 298 42.79 -2.18 23.21
C GLN A 298 43.27 -3.26 24.19
N HIS A 299 42.44 -3.61 25.18
CA HIS A 299 42.76 -4.68 26.13
C HIS A 299 42.87 -6.04 25.44
N LEU A 300 41.97 -6.36 24.49
CA LEU A 300 42.05 -7.56 23.68
C LEU A 300 43.35 -7.61 22.87
N GLU A 301 43.76 -6.50 22.25
CA GLU A 301 45.01 -6.42 21.49
C GLU A 301 46.24 -6.61 22.39
N ALA A 302 46.24 -5.99 23.57
CA ALA A 302 47.30 -6.17 24.57
C ALA A 302 47.39 -7.64 25.03
N VAL A 303 46.26 -8.29 25.32
CA VAL A 303 46.22 -9.71 25.70
C VAL A 303 46.67 -10.62 24.57
N LEU A 304 46.26 -10.35 23.33
CA LEU A 304 46.69 -11.11 22.16
C LEU A 304 48.18 -10.95 21.86
N SER A 305 48.80 -9.83 22.27
CA SER A 305 50.24 -9.58 22.06
C SER A 305 51.15 -10.47 22.91
N THR A 306 50.66 -11.03 24.02
CA THR A 306 51.44 -11.96 24.87
C THR A 306 51.53 -13.35 24.26
N LEU A 307 50.66 -13.66 23.29
CA LEU A 307 50.65 -14.94 22.58
C LEU A 307 51.74 -14.98 21.51
N GLY A 308 52.19 -16.20 21.17
CA GLY A 308 53.07 -16.41 20.03
C GLY A 308 52.42 -15.96 18.71
N GLU A 309 53.22 -15.53 17.75
CA GLU A 309 52.73 -14.95 16.49
C GLU A 309 51.74 -15.85 15.73
N ARG A 310 52.01 -17.16 15.70
CA ARG A 310 51.10 -18.17 15.11
C ARG A 310 49.80 -18.34 15.91
N GLU A 311 49.87 -18.34 17.23
CA GLU A 311 48.71 -18.53 18.13
C GLU A 311 47.76 -17.33 18.02
N ARG A 312 48.31 -16.11 18.11
CA ARG A 312 47.59 -14.85 17.90
C ARG A 312 46.86 -14.80 16.57
N LYS A 313 47.56 -15.17 15.48
CA LYS A 313 47.01 -15.10 14.12
C LYS A 313 45.90 -16.14 13.89
N VAL A 314 45.99 -17.32 14.51
CA VAL A 314 44.91 -18.32 14.50
C VAL A 314 43.65 -17.78 15.19
N VAL A 315 43.78 -17.16 16.37
CA VAL A 315 42.64 -16.57 17.11
C VAL A 315 42.04 -15.38 16.34
N GLN A 316 42.86 -14.47 15.81
CA GLN A 316 42.39 -13.34 15.01
C GLN A 316 41.58 -13.77 13.78
N LEU A 317 42.05 -14.77 13.03
CA LEU A 317 41.34 -15.28 11.85
C LEU A 317 40.10 -16.12 12.23
N ARG A 318 40.15 -16.83 13.35
CA ARG A 318 39.04 -17.66 13.82
C ARG A 318 37.82 -16.82 14.20
N TYR A 319 38.04 -15.75 14.94
CA TYR A 319 36.99 -14.85 15.42
C TYR A 319 36.80 -13.60 14.55
N GLY A 320 37.58 -13.45 13.47
CA GLY A 320 37.46 -12.31 12.55
C GLY A 320 37.78 -10.96 13.20
N LEU A 321 38.71 -10.92 14.16
CA LEU A 321 38.98 -9.71 14.95
C LEU A 321 39.61 -8.55 14.15
N VAL A 322 40.05 -8.81 12.91
CA VAL A 322 40.72 -7.83 12.04
C VAL A 322 39.83 -7.47 10.85
N ASP A 323 39.29 -8.47 10.16
CA ASP A 323 38.50 -8.33 8.93
C ASP A 323 36.97 -8.50 9.16
N GLY A 324 36.54 -8.70 10.40
CA GLY A 324 35.13 -8.90 10.77
C GLY A 324 34.55 -10.25 10.33
N ARG A 325 35.35 -11.12 9.71
CA ARG A 325 34.90 -12.37 9.11
C ARG A 325 35.51 -13.58 9.83
N PRO A 326 34.71 -14.36 10.58
CA PRO A 326 35.20 -15.57 11.22
C PRO A 326 35.53 -16.62 10.16
N ARG A 327 36.66 -17.32 10.31
CA ARG A 327 37.09 -18.40 9.40
C ARG A 327 36.94 -19.77 10.03
N THR A 328 36.71 -20.78 9.20
CA THR A 328 36.67 -22.18 9.64
C THR A 328 38.07 -22.70 9.94
N LEU A 329 38.17 -23.71 10.81
CA LEU A 329 39.45 -24.36 11.15
C LEU A 329 40.16 -24.95 9.92
N GLU A 330 39.41 -25.36 8.90
CA GLU A 330 39.96 -25.88 7.66
C GLU A 330 40.56 -24.78 6.78
N GLU A 331 39.87 -23.64 6.63
CA GLU A 331 40.40 -22.47 5.91
C GLU A 331 41.66 -21.92 6.56
N ILE A 332 41.67 -21.84 7.89
CA ILE A 332 42.85 -21.45 8.65
C ILE A 332 43.98 -22.48 8.44
N GLY A 333 43.65 -23.77 8.44
CA GLY A 333 44.61 -24.85 8.17
C GLY A 333 45.29 -24.70 6.80
N ARG A 334 44.51 -24.35 5.76
CA ARG A 334 45.06 -24.08 4.41
C ARG A 334 46.04 -22.91 4.41
N ILE A 335 45.75 -21.83 5.15
CA ILE A 335 46.62 -20.65 5.24
C ILE A 335 47.95 -20.96 5.93
N PHE A 336 47.93 -21.78 6.99
CA PHE A 336 49.12 -22.16 7.76
C PHE A 336 49.83 -23.42 7.23
N GLY A 337 49.30 -24.08 6.20
CA GLY A 337 49.85 -25.32 5.64
C GLY A 337 49.77 -26.50 6.61
N VAL A 338 48.74 -26.55 7.47
CA VAL A 338 48.55 -27.60 8.49
C VAL A 338 47.14 -28.18 8.46
N THR A 339 46.96 -29.36 9.06
CA THR A 339 45.65 -30.02 9.12
C THR A 339 44.66 -29.25 10.01
N ARG A 340 43.36 -29.40 9.72
CA ARG A 340 42.26 -28.87 10.56
C ARG A 340 42.43 -29.22 12.04
N GLU A 341 42.78 -30.47 12.33
CA GLU A 341 42.96 -30.95 13.71
C GLU A 341 44.13 -30.25 14.40
N ARG A 342 45.19 -29.91 13.66
CA ARG A 342 46.30 -29.16 14.20
C ARG A 342 45.91 -27.73 14.60
N ILE A 343 45.08 -27.05 13.80
CA ILE A 343 44.53 -25.73 14.16
C ILE A 343 43.64 -25.83 15.40
N ARG A 344 42.79 -26.86 15.50
CA ARG A 344 41.94 -27.10 16.69
C ARG A 344 42.77 -27.27 17.97
N GLN A 345 43.88 -27.99 17.88
CA GLN A 345 44.82 -28.15 19.01
C GLN A 345 45.47 -26.81 19.41
N ILE A 346 45.90 -26.01 18.43
CA ILE A 346 46.49 -24.69 18.66
C ILE A 346 45.45 -23.76 19.30
N GLU A 347 44.23 -23.71 18.79
CA GLU A 347 43.10 -22.94 19.34
C GLU A 347 42.82 -23.34 20.79
N SER A 348 42.63 -24.64 21.07
CA SER A 348 42.33 -25.14 22.43
C SER A 348 43.44 -24.78 23.42
N LYS A 349 44.70 -24.96 23.02
CA LYS A 349 45.86 -24.61 23.85
C LYS A 349 45.95 -23.10 24.09
N THR A 350 45.67 -22.30 23.07
CA THR A 350 45.70 -20.83 23.14
C THR A 350 44.58 -20.30 24.03
N LEU A 351 43.36 -20.81 23.88
CA LEU A 351 42.22 -20.45 24.74
C LEU A 351 42.45 -20.85 26.20
N SER A 352 43.06 -22.01 26.47
CA SER A 352 43.42 -22.39 27.84
C SER A 352 44.44 -21.41 28.44
N ARG A 353 45.48 -21.04 27.68
CA ARG A 353 46.47 -20.04 28.13
C ARG A 353 45.86 -18.66 28.36
N LEU A 354 44.95 -18.24 27.48
CA LEU A 354 44.22 -16.98 27.63
C LEU A 354 43.35 -16.98 28.89
N ARG A 355 42.79 -18.14 29.26
CA ARG A 355 41.99 -18.30 30.48
C ARG A 355 42.82 -18.22 31.76
N ASP A 356 44.05 -18.73 31.73
CA ASP A 356 44.94 -18.79 32.90
C ASP A 356 45.80 -17.52 33.07
N HIS A 357 45.73 -16.57 32.13
CA HIS A 357 46.53 -15.35 32.18
C HIS A 357 45.93 -14.34 33.17
N ALA A 358 46.78 -13.65 33.95
CA ALA A 358 46.34 -12.59 34.88
C ALA A 358 45.54 -11.45 34.21
N SER A 359 45.69 -11.29 32.89
CA SER A 359 44.95 -10.31 32.09
C SER A 359 43.52 -10.74 31.73
N ALA A 360 43.14 -12.00 31.97
CA ALA A 360 41.77 -12.46 31.83
C ALA A 360 40.83 -11.74 32.83
N ASP A 361 41.34 -11.38 34.00
CA ASP A 361 40.60 -10.62 35.01
C ASP A 361 40.28 -9.19 34.53
N GLN A 362 41.13 -8.58 33.69
CA GLN A 362 40.86 -7.26 33.08
C GLN A 362 39.74 -7.32 32.04
N LEU A 363 39.57 -8.45 31.36
CA LEU A 363 38.51 -8.65 30.36
C LEU A 363 37.16 -9.04 30.99
N ARG A 364 37.14 -9.51 32.25
CA ARG A 364 35.89 -9.83 32.96
C ARG A 364 34.99 -8.62 33.16
N GLY A 365 35.56 -7.42 33.28
CA GLY A 365 34.80 -6.18 33.45
C GLY A 365 33.96 -5.76 32.24
N TYR A 366 34.04 -6.48 31.11
CA TYR A 366 33.27 -6.24 29.88
C TYR A 366 32.20 -7.30 29.62
N LEU A 367 31.94 -8.20 30.57
CA LEU A 367 30.93 -9.27 30.43
C LEU A 367 29.51 -8.81 30.78
N ASP A 368 29.37 -7.65 31.41
CA ASP A 368 28.09 -7.04 31.79
C ASP A 368 27.65 -5.97 30.78
#